data_AF-A0A7Y6ZIS0-F1
#
_entry.id   AF-A0A7Y6ZIS0-F1
#
_cell.length_a   1.000
_cell.length_b   1.000
_cell.length_c   1.000
_cell.angle_alpha   90.00
_cell.angle_beta   90.00
_cell.angle_gamma   90.00
#
_symmetry.space_group_name_H-M   'P 1'
#
loop_
_entity.id
_entity.type
_entity.pdbx_description
1 polymer ?
#
loop_
_entity_poly.entity_id
_entity_poly.type
_entity_poly.pdbx_seq_one_letter_code
_entity_poly.pdbx_strand_id
1 'polypeptide(L)'
;MKKISLLIFAFLLFGGITYGQDVNDEITLIQAEFGMEKRQIVEAVMDLPESIKPGFWTVYQQYEAERQLLARERLLVIDDYLNNYDALDNEIANSLATRILKNDSALAKLHQKYYKKFKKATSARDAAKFLQLDDYIHNTIKNELQQELPFIDEF
;
A
#
# COMPACT_ATOMS: atom_id res chain seq x y z
N MET A 1 20.89 -13.82 -9.13
CA MET A 1 20.41 -15.03 -9.85
C MET A 1 18.89 -15.07 -9.71
N LYS A 2 18.16 -14.33 -10.55
CA LYS A 2 17.46 -14.86 -11.74
C LYS A 2 16.45 -15.99 -11.46
N LYS A 3 15.39 -15.78 -10.64
CA LYS A 3 14.20 -16.67 -10.64
C LYS A 3 12.86 -16.02 -10.18
N ILE A 4 12.71 -14.69 -10.14
CA ILE A 4 11.41 -14.09 -9.75
C ILE A 4 10.63 -13.51 -10.93
N SER A 5 11.28 -13.19 -12.06
CA SER A 5 10.64 -12.58 -13.24
C SER A 5 9.73 -13.49 -14.08
N LEU A 6 9.24 -14.63 -13.56
CA LEU A 6 8.49 -15.61 -14.38
C LEU A 6 7.04 -15.87 -13.94
N LEU A 7 6.50 -15.15 -12.96
CA LEU A 7 5.14 -15.41 -12.45
C LEU A 7 4.05 -14.46 -12.96
N ILE A 8 4.39 -13.39 -13.69
CA ILE A 8 3.38 -12.40 -14.13
C ILE A 8 2.80 -12.74 -15.52
N PHE A 9 3.44 -13.59 -16.33
CA PHE A 9 3.05 -13.77 -17.74
C PHE A 9 2.02 -14.89 -18.02
N ALA A 10 1.46 -15.55 -17.00
CA ALA A 10 0.67 -16.78 -17.21
C ALA A 10 -0.86 -16.65 -16.98
N PHE A 11 -1.43 -15.44 -16.90
CA PHE A 11 -2.86 -15.27 -16.59
C PHE A 11 -3.71 -14.60 -17.68
N LEU A 12 -3.29 -14.64 -18.94
CA LEU A 12 -4.02 -14.05 -20.08
C LEU A 12 -5.13 -14.94 -20.69
N LEU A 13 -5.64 -15.92 -19.96
CA LEU A 13 -6.75 -16.75 -20.43
C LEU A 13 -7.72 -17.07 -19.30
N PHE A 14 -8.49 -16.10 -18.81
CA PHE A 14 -9.90 -16.30 -18.44
C PHE A 14 -10.56 -14.95 -18.18
N GLY A 15 -11.53 -14.61 -19.04
CA GLY A 15 -12.35 -13.41 -18.90
C GLY A 15 -13.25 -13.48 -17.66
N GLY A 16 -13.29 -12.36 -16.94
CA GLY A 16 -14.17 -12.09 -15.83
C GLY A 16 -13.70 -10.78 -15.19
N ILE A 17 -14.60 -9.87 -14.85
CA ILE A 17 -14.26 -8.58 -14.25
C ILE A 17 -13.58 -8.83 -12.89
N THR A 18 -12.25 -8.70 -12.82
CA THR A 18 -11.48 -8.96 -11.60
C THR A 18 -11.16 -7.67 -10.86
N TYR A 19 -12.10 -7.18 -10.05
CA TYR A 19 -11.78 -6.18 -9.00
C TYR A 19 -10.84 -6.72 -7.90
N GLY A 20 -10.44 -8.00 -7.99
CA GLY A 20 -9.66 -8.73 -6.99
C GLY A 20 -8.19 -9.01 -7.33
N GLN A 21 -7.65 -8.58 -8.48
CA GLN A 21 -6.21 -8.73 -8.73
C GLN A 21 -5.40 -7.77 -7.83
N ASP A 22 -5.71 -6.47 -7.84
CA ASP A 22 -4.90 -5.48 -7.15
C ASP A 22 -4.87 -5.61 -5.61
N VAL A 23 -5.96 -6.10 -4.98
CA VAL A 23 -5.98 -6.33 -3.52
C VAL A 23 -5.10 -7.54 -3.16
N ASN A 24 -5.03 -8.54 -4.05
CA ASN A 24 -4.15 -9.68 -3.85
C ASN A 24 -2.68 -9.27 -3.99
N ASP A 25 -2.34 -8.31 -4.84
CA ASP A 25 -0.96 -7.88 -5.05
C ASP A 25 -0.37 -7.25 -3.78
N GLU A 26 -1.11 -6.34 -3.13
CA GLU A 26 -0.64 -5.74 -1.88
C GLU A 26 -0.53 -6.77 -0.74
N ILE A 27 -1.52 -7.65 -0.59
CA ILE A 27 -1.48 -8.72 0.41
C ILE A 27 -0.27 -9.63 0.17
N THR A 28 0.01 -9.95 -1.09
CA THR A 28 1.15 -10.77 -1.49
C THR A 28 2.47 -10.06 -1.15
N LEU A 29 2.58 -8.76 -1.42
CA LEU A 29 3.76 -7.96 -1.06
C LEU A 29 3.99 -7.95 0.46
N ILE A 30 2.94 -7.70 1.24
CA ILE A 30 3.04 -7.73 2.71
C ILE A 30 3.47 -9.12 3.19
N GLN A 31 2.86 -10.18 2.66
CA GLN A 31 3.18 -11.54 3.07
C GLN A 31 4.60 -11.94 2.68
N ALA A 32 5.09 -11.48 1.51
CA ALA A 32 6.44 -11.71 1.05
C ALA A 32 7.47 -11.02 1.97
N GLU A 33 7.19 -9.79 2.38
CA GLU A 33 8.13 -8.98 3.17
C GLU A 33 8.14 -9.36 4.66
N PHE A 34 6.97 -9.61 5.25
CA PHE A 34 6.84 -9.79 6.70
C PHE A 34 6.60 -11.24 7.12
N GLY A 35 6.26 -12.14 6.19
CA GLY A 35 5.94 -13.53 6.49
C GLY A 35 4.66 -13.73 7.31
N MET A 36 3.88 -12.68 7.56
CA MET A 36 2.65 -12.69 8.36
C MET A 36 1.58 -11.80 7.73
N GLU A 37 0.33 -12.04 8.06
CA GLU A 37 -0.75 -11.16 7.66
C GLU A 37 -0.63 -9.79 8.36
N LYS A 38 -0.92 -8.70 7.64
CA LYS A 38 -0.88 -7.33 8.20
C LYS A 38 -1.62 -7.22 9.53
N ARG A 39 -2.80 -7.86 9.63
CA ARG A 39 -3.61 -7.86 10.85
C ARG A 39 -2.88 -8.47 12.04
N GLN A 40 -2.12 -9.55 11.84
CA GLN A 40 -1.35 -10.21 12.89
C GLN A 40 -0.20 -9.31 13.39
N ILE A 41 0.49 -8.64 12.47
CA ILE A 41 1.52 -7.64 12.80
C ILE A 41 0.91 -6.53 13.67
N VAL A 42 -0.23 -5.99 13.24
CA VAL A 42 -0.93 -4.92 13.97
C VAL A 42 -1.38 -5.37 15.35
N GLU A 43 -2.00 -6.55 15.49
CA GLU A 43 -2.41 -7.08 16.80
C GLU A 43 -1.19 -7.25 17.74
N ALA A 44 -0.11 -7.86 17.25
CA ALA A 44 1.09 -8.14 18.03
C ALA A 44 1.81 -6.87 18.48
N VAL A 45 1.95 -5.88 17.60
CA VAL A 45 2.62 -4.63 17.95
C VAL A 45 1.73 -3.79 18.85
N MET A 46 0.44 -3.66 18.52
CA MET A 46 -0.46 -2.78 19.27
C MET A 46 -0.72 -3.27 20.68
N ASP A 47 -0.89 -4.58 20.89
CA ASP A 47 -1.07 -5.23 22.20
C ASP A 47 -2.00 -4.44 23.14
N LEU A 48 -3.19 -4.14 22.63
CA LEU A 48 -4.16 -3.29 23.32
C LEU A 48 -4.94 -4.07 24.37
N PRO A 49 -5.41 -3.44 25.46
CA PRO A 49 -6.34 -4.07 26.40
C PRO A 49 -7.64 -4.51 25.72
N GLU A 50 -8.22 -5.62 26.16
CA GLU A 50 -9.49 -6.16 25.61
C GLU A 50 -10.65 -5.16 25.63
N SER A 51 -10.66 -4.24 26.61
CA SER A 51 -11.68 -3.18 26.69
C SER A 51 -11.57 -2.13 25.57
N ILE A 52 -10.40 -2.00 24.93
CA ILE A 52 -10.11 -0.99 23.90
C ILE A 52 -10.12 -1.59 22.50
N LYS A 53 -9.71 -2.87 22.36
CA LYS A 53 -9.60 -3.58 21.07
C LYS A 53 -10.82 -3.41 20.14
N PRO A 54 -12.09 -3.55 20.58
CA PRO A 54 -13.23 -3.43 19.68
C PRO A 54 -13.33 -2.05 19.01
N GLY A 55 -13.07 -0.98 19.77
CA GLY A 55 -13.07 0.39 19.26
C GLY A 55 -11.94 0.63 18.27
N PHE A 56 -10.73 0.16 18.60
CA PHE A 56 -9.57 0.23 17.70
C PHE A 56 -9.85 -0.50 16.38
N TRP A 57 -10.28 -1.77 16.44
CA TRP A 57 -10.49 -2.59 15.25
C TRP A 57 -11.61 -2.09 14.33
N THR A 58 -12.61 -1.41 14.90
CA THR A 58 -13.65 -0.73 14.10
C THR A 58 -13.04 0.42 13.28
N VAL A 59 -12.20 1.26 13.90
CA VAL A 59 -11.52 2.35 13.18
C VAL A 59 -10.51 1.81 12.18
N TYR A 60 -9.79 0.74 12.53
CA TYR A 60 -8.82 0.08 11.65
C TYR A 60 -9.45 -0.45 10.37
N GLN A 61 -10.61 -1.12 10.45
CA GLN A 61 -11.29 -1.62 9.25
C GLN A 61 -11.69 -0.49 8.30
N GLN A 62 -12.18 0.64 8.83
CA GLN A 62 -12.48 1.82 8.02
C GLN A 62 -11.22 2.42 7.39
N TYR A 63 -10.13 2.47 8.15
CA TYR A 63 -8.84 2.94 7.68
C TYR A 63 -8.35 2.10 6.51
N GLU A 64 -8.30 0.78 6.69
CA GLU A 64 -7.77 -0.14 5.68
C GLU A 64 -8.58 -0.12 4.39
N ALA A 65 -9.92 -0.01 4.48
CA ALA A 65 -10.76 0.11 3.30
C ALA A 65 -10.42 1.35 2.44
N GLU A 66 -10.12 2.49 3.08
CA GLU A 66 -9.70 3.70 2.36
C GLU A 66 -8.22 3.62 1.91
N ARG A 67 -7.36 3.02 2.73
CA ARG A 67 -5.91 2.88 2.49
C ARG A 67 -5.61 1.93 1.32
N GLN A 68 -6.38 0.85 1.17
CA GLN A 68 -6.28 -0.08 0.04
C GLN A 68 -6.54 0.57 -1.32
N LEU A 69 -7.43 1.57 -1.37
CA LEU A 69 -7.66 2.32 -2.60
C LEU A 69 -6.44 3.14 -3.01
N LEU A 70 -5.70 3.69 -2.03
CA LEU A 70 -4.47 4.43 -2.29
C LEU A 70 -3.32 3.49 -2.69
N ALA A 71 -3.21 2.32 -2.05
CA ALA A 71 -2.24 1.31 -2.44
C ALA A 71 -2.46 0.84 -3.88
N ARG A 72 -3.73 0.57 -4.25
CA ARG A 72 -4.11 0.23 -5.62
C ARG A 72 -3.69 1.29 -6.63
N GLU A 73 -4.04 2.55 -6.41
CA GLU A 73 -3.66 3.63 -7.34
C GLU A 73 -2.14 3.72 -7.51
N ARG A 74 -1.36 3.47 -6.46
CA ARG A 74 0.10 3.45 -6.57
C ARG A 74 0.60 2.31 -7.44
N LEU A 75 0.07 1.11 -7.26
CA LEU A 75 0.42 -0.05 -8.10
C LEU A 75 0.07 0.21 -9.57
N LEU A 76 -1.08 0.83 -9.85
CA LEU A 76 -1.46 1.24 -11.20
C LEU A 76 -0.49 2.26 -11.81
N VAL A 77 -0.06 3.28 -11.04
CA VAL A 77 0.95 4.24 -11.52
C VAL A 77 2.28 3.54 -11.84
N ILE A 78 2.67 2.56 -11.03
CA ILE A 78 3.90 1.78 -11.25
C ILE A 78 3.77 0.90 -12.51
N ASP A 79 2.66 0.21 -12.66
CA ASP A 79 2.39 -0.62 -13.85
C ASP A 79 2.35 0.23 -15.13
N ASP A 80 1.69 1.39 -15.09
CA ASP A 80 1.66 2.34 -16.20
C ASP A 80 3.07 2.85 -16.55
N TYR A 81 3.93 3.07 -15.54
CA TYR A 81 5.32 3.47 -15.78
C TYR A 81 6.11 2.38 -16.51
N LEU A 82 6.03 1.14 -16.03
CA LEU A 82 6.74 0.00 -16.62
C LEU A 82 6.25 -0.30 -18.04
N ASN A 83 4.94 -0.24 -18.28
CA ASN A 83 4.34 -0.52 -19.59
C ASN A 83 4.62 0.56 -20.64
N ASN A 84 4.91 1.80 -20.21
CA ASN A 84 5.18 2.92 -21.10
C ASN A 84 6.65 3.37 -21.08
N TYR A 85 7.55 2.62 -20.45
CA TYR A 85 8.93 3.04 -20.22
C TYR A 85 9.65 3.46 -21.52
N ASP A 86 9.57 2.63 -22.57
CA ASP A 86 10.21 2.90 -23.87
C ASP A 86 9.56 4.05 -24.67
N ALA A 87 8.33 4.43 -24.31
CA ALA A 87 7.52 5.43 -25.00
C ALA A 87 7.25 6.66 -24.12
N LEU A 88 8.04 6.87 -23.07
CA LEU A 88 7.81 7.88 -22.04
C LEU A 88 8.03 9.30 -22.59
N ASP A 89 6.96 9.90 -23.10
CA ASP A 89 6.97 11.31 -23.49
C ASP A 89 6.65 12.25 -22.33
N ASN A 90 6.69 13.57 -22.60
CA ASN A 90 6.42 14.59 -21.59
C ASN A 90 4.99 14.50 -21.00
N GLU A 91 4.00 14.07 -21.78
CA GLU A 91 2.62 13.98 -21.32
C GLU A 91 2.43 12.81 -20.36
N ILE A 92 2.99 11.64 -20.71
CA ILE A 92 2.99 10.45 -19.87
C ILE A 92 3.78 10.71 -18.58
N ALA A 93 5.00 11.27 -18.68
CA ALA A 93 5.81 11.59 -17.52
C ALA A 93 5.09 12.54 -16.54
N ASN A 94 4.44 13.60 -17.06
CA ASN A 94 3.65 14.51 -16.25
C ASN A 94 2.44 13.82 -15.60
N SER A 95 1.74 12.95 -16.32
CA SER A 95 0.61 12.18 -15.78
C SER A 95 1.03 11.29 -14.60
N LEU A 96 2.11 10.51 -14.77
CA LEU A 96 2.64 9.62 -13.73
C LEU A 96 3.09 10.42 -12.50
N ALA A 97 3.85 11.49 -12.71
CA ALA A 97 4.33 12.36 -11.63
C ALA A 97 3.17 13.02 -10.86
N THR A 98 2.16 13.53 -11.56
CA THR A 98 1.02 14.19 -10.90
C THR A 98 0.14 13.19 -10.13
N ARG A 99 -0.04 11.96 -10.65
CA ARG A 99 -0.77 10.90 -9.96
C ARG A 99 -0.05 10.42 -8.70
N ILE A 100 1.27 10.23 -8.74
CA ILE A 100 2.02 9.82 -7.55
C ILE A 100 1.99 10.89 -6.46
N LEU A 101 2.15 12.17 -6.84
CA LEU A 101 2.05 13.30 -5.90
C LEU A 101 0.66 13.41 -5.28
N LYS A 102 -0.40 13.20 -6.09
CA LYS A 102 -1.78 13.18 -5.60
C LYS A 102 -2.01 12.03 -4.62
N ASN A 103 -1.47 10.84 -4.91
CA ASN A 103 -1.54 9.67 -4.06
C ASN A 103 -0.84 9.91 -2.70
N ASP A 104 0.39 10.44 -2.70
CA ASP A 104 1.13 10.80 -1.49
C ASP A 104 0.36 11.83 -0.64
N SER A 105 -0.20 12.86 -1.29
CA SER A 105 -1.03 13.87 -0.59
C SER A 105 -2.29 13.26 0.03
N ALA A 106 -2.93 12.31 -0.66
CA ALA A 106 -4.11 11.62 -0.17
C ALA A 106 -3.78 10.73 1.04
N LEU A 107 -2.63 10.04 1.02
CA LEU A 107 -2.18 9.23 2.14
C LEU A 107 -1.92 10.08 3.39
N ALA A 108 -1.21 11.20 3.26
CA ALA A 108 -0.97 12.11 4.38
C ALA A 108 -2.29 12.64 4.99
N LYS A 109 -3.29 12.94 4.16
CA LYS A 109 -4.63 13.35 4.63
C LYS A 109 -5.37 12.20 5.32
N LEU A 110 -5.24 10.98 4.80
CA LEU A 110 -5.82 9.78 5.39
C LEU A 110 -5.24 9.54 6.80
N HIS A 111 -3.92 9.58 6.93
CA HIS A 111 -3.25 9.47 8.24
C HIS A 111 -3.71 10.54 9.22
N GLN A 112 -3.80 11.81 8.80
CA GLN A 112 -4.32 12.87 9.68
C GLN A 112 -5.77 12.62 10.14
N LYS A 113 -6.63 12.16 9.23
CA LYS A 113 -8.03 11.82 9.53
C LYS A 113 -8.09 10.65 10.53
N TYR A 114 -7.33 9.59 10.29
CA TYR A 114 -7.41 8.38 11.08
C TYR A 114 -6.65 8.46 12.41
N TYR A 115 -5.58 9.24 12.50
CA TYR A 115 -4.96 9.58 13.79
C TYR A 115 -5.98 10.17 14.77
N LYS A 116 -6.81 11.12 14.32
CA LYS A 116 -7.88 11.71 15.15
C LYS A 116 -8.92 10.67 15.58
N LYS A 117 -9.30 9.76 14.69
CA LYS A 117 -10.27 8.68 14.98
C LYS A 117 -9.70 7.66 15.95
N PHE A 118 -8.48 7.17 15.72
CA PHE A 118 -7.80 6.23 16.61
C PHE A 118 -7.60 6.85 17.99
N LYS A 119 -7.17 8.11 18.07
CA LYS A 119 -7.02 8.82 19.35
C LYS A 119 -8.32 8.86 20.14
N LYS A 120 -9.46 9.04 19.47
CA LYS A 120 -10.79 9.03 20.12
C LYS A 120 -11.21 7.63 20.58
N ALA A 121 -10.87 6.59 19.82
CA ALA A 121 -11.22 5.21 20.13
C ALA A 121 -10.28 4.55 21.16
N THR A 122 -9.08 5.12 21.34
CA THR A 122 -8.00 4.56 22.16
C THR A 122 -7.40 5.67 23.04
N SER A 123 -6.13 6.03 22.81
CA SER A 123 -5.43 7.14 23.43
C SER A 123 -4.55 7.85 22.39
N ALA A 124 -3.98 9.01 22.74
CA ALA A 124 -3.01 9.67 21.86
C ALA A 124 -1.74 8.81 21.65
N ARG A 125 -1.33 8.07 22.69
CA ARG A 125 -0.17 7.17 22.64
C ARG A 125 -0.42 6.01 21.69
N ASP A 126 -1.57 5.35 21.80
CA ASP A 126 -1.93 4.22 20.94
C ASP A 126 -2.13 4.65 19.49
N ALA A 127 -2.76 5.80 19.26
CA ALA A 127 -2.89 6.34 17.91
C ALA A 127 -1.54 6.65 17.26
N ALA A 128 -0.58 7.19 18.02
CA ALA A 128 0.78 7.43 17.52
C ALA A 128 1.54 6.11 17.29
N LYS A 129 1.38 5.13 18.18
CA LYS A 129 1.97 3.78 18.05
C LYS A 129 1.48 3.08 16.78
N PHE A 130 0.18 3.16 16.50
CA PHE A 130 -0.39 2.64 15.26
C PHE A 130 0.17 3.34 14.03
N LEU A 131 0.21 4.68 14.04
CA LEU A 131 0.72 5.45 12.90
C LEU A 131 2.19 5.11 12.60
N GLN A 132 3.03 4.99 13.64
CA GLN A 132 4.42 4.56 13.49
C GLN A 132 4.53 3.18 12.82
N LEU A 133 3.71 2.22 13.23
CA LEU A 133 3.69 0.89 12.63
C LEU A 133 3.22 0.92 11.17
N ASP A 134 2.15 1.65 10.88
CA ASP A 134 1.60 1.72 9.53
C ASP A 134 2.58 2.42 8.57
N ASP A 135 3.23 3.50 9.01
CA ASP A 135 4.31 4.16 8.26
C ASP A 135 5.46 3.20 7.98
N TYR A 136 5.87 2.39 8.97
CA TYR A 136 6.92 1.40 8.79
C TYR A 136 6.54 0.36 7.72
N ILE A 137 5.34 -0.22 7.81
CA ILE A 137 4.86 -1.21 6.83
C ILE A 137 4.79 -0.58 5.44
N HIS A 138 4.19 0.61 5.32
CA HIS A 138 4.03 1.29 4.04
C HIS A 138 5.37 1.65 3.39
N ASN A 139 6.30 2.22 4.16
CA ASN A 139 7.61 2.60 3.64
C ASN A 139 8.46 1.39 3.24
N THR A 140 8.32 0.26 3.94
CA THR A 140 9.00 -0.98 3.57
C THR A 140 8.52 -1.46 2.20
N ILE A 141 7.20 -1.64 2.03
CA ILE A 141 6.61 -2.06 0.74
C ILE A 141 6.94 -1.07 -0.38
N LYS A 142 6.85 0.23 -0.10
CA LYS A 142 7.18 1.27 -1.07
C LYS A 142 8.62 1.17 -1.53
N ASN A 143 9.56 0.92 -0.61
CA ASN A 143 10.97 0.76 -0.94
C ASN A 143 11.20 -0.47 -1.81
N GLU A 144 10.64 -1.63 -1.42
CA GLU A 144 10.73 -2.86 -2.21
C GLU A 144 10.22 -2.66 -3.65
N LEU A 145 9.06 -2.00 -3.80
CA LEU A 145 8.54 -1.66 -5.12
C LEU A 145 9.48 -0.74 -5.91
N GLN A 146 10.07 0.26 -5.27
CA GLN A 146 10.95 1.22 -5.92
C GLN A 146 12.28 0.61 -6.37
N GLN A 147 12.79 -0.41 -5.67
CA GLN A 147 14.03 -1.10 -6.05
C GLN A 147 13.89 -1.88 -7.36
N GLU A 148 12.67 -2.26 -7.75
CA GLU A 148 12.39 -2.98 -8.99
C GLU A 148 12.15 -2.05 -10.20
N LEU A 149 12.12 -0.72 -9.99
CA LEU A 149 11.84 0.24 -11.05
C LEU A 149 13.13 0.81 -11.62
N PRO A 150 13.27 0.85 -12.96
CA PRO A 150 14.36 1.62 -13.56
C PRO A 150 14.17 3.11 -13.33
N PHE A 151 15.26 3.86 -13.41
CA PHE A 151 15.18 5.31 -13.53
C PHE A 151 14.79 5.71 -14.96
N ILE A 152 14.21 6.89 -15.13
CA ILE A 152 13.99 7.47 -16.47
C ILE A 152 15.35 7.61 -17.14
N ASP A 153 15.44 7.20 -18.41
CA ASP A 153 16.65 7.18 -19.24
C ASP A 153 17.79 6.26 -18.72
N GLU A 154 17.48 5.26 -17.89
CA GLU A 154 18.46 4.28 -17.42
C GLU A 154 18.87 3.27 -18.50
N PHE A 155 17.98 2.94 -19.44
CA PHE A 155 18.22 1.97 -20.52
C PHE A 155 18.34 2.60 -21.91
#